data_AF-A0A147BIH6-F1
#
_entry.id   AF-A0A147BIH6-F1
#
_cell.length_a   1.000
_cell.length_b   1.000
_cell.length_c   1.000
_cell.angle_alpha   90.00
_cell.angle_beta   90.00
_cell.angle_gamma   90.00
#
_symmetry.space_group_name_H-M   'P 1'
#
loop_
_entity.id
_entity.type
_entity.pdbx_description
1 polymer ?
#
loop_
_entity_poly.entity_id
_entity_poly.type
_entity_poly.pdbx_seq_one_letter_code
_entity_poly.pdbx_strand_id
1 'polypeptide(L)' 'YNLDLKILLSSVSEAIDLHGMTRFQNVSGIPVGGFLDLLGLYLGSTLVEHKGKVFIQKLGVCIGSCLA' A
#
# COMPACT_ATOMS: atom_id res chain seq x y z
N TYR A 1 -14.43 10.86 -1.19
CA TYR A 1 -13.23 10.52 -1.96
C TYR A 1 -13.03 9.02 -1.85
N ASN A 2 -13.20 8.28 -2.94
CA ASN A 2 -12.75 6.89 -3.04
C ASN A 2 -11.36 6.93 -3.66
N LEU A 3 -10.37 6.41 -2.95
CA LEU A 3 -9.01 6.27 -3.44
C LEU A 3 -8.90 4.88 -4.08
N ASP A 4 -8.77 4.83 -5.40
CA ASP A 4 -8.52 3.58 -6.10
C ASP A 4 -7.09 3.11 -5.80
N LEU A 5 -6.97 1.89 -5.28
CA LEU A 5 -5.70 1.28 -4.90
C LEU A 5 -4.72 1.23 -6.08
N LYS A 6 -5.21 0.95 -7.30
CA LYS A 6 -4.35 0.86 -8.50
C LYS A 6 -3.77 2.22 -8.86
N ILE A 7 -4.59 3.27 -8.77
CA ILE A 7 -4.14 4.65 -9.01
C ILE A 7 -3.08 5.03 -7.99
N LEU A 8 -3.31 4.72 -6.71
CA LEU A 8 -2.35 4.99 -5.64
C LEU A 8 -1.01 4.27 -5.88
N LEU A 9 -1.03 2.96 -6.15
CA LEU A 9 0.19 2.18 -6.39
C LEU A 9 0.95 2.70 -7.63
N SER A 10 0.24 3.10 -8.68
CA SER A 10 0.84 3.72 -9.87
C SER A 10 1.53 5.04 -9.52
N SER A 11 0.86 5.93 -8.77
CA SER A 11 1.45 7.21 -8.36
C SER A 11 2.67 7.04 -7.45
N VAL A 12 2.66 6.04 -6.57
CA VAL A 12 3.81 5.70 -5.73
C VAL A 12 4.98 5.20 -6.59
N SER A 13 4.70 4.35 -7.58
CA SER A 13 5.73 3.87 -8.51
C SER A 13 6.37 5.03 -9.30
N GLU A 14 5.57 5.95 -9.84
CA GLU A 14 6.06 7.14 -10.55
C GLU A 14 6.91 8.03 -9.65
N ALA A 15 6.47 8.28 -8.41
CA ALA A 15 7.25 9.07 -7.45
C ALA A 15 8.61 8.43 -7.15
N ILE A 16 8.67 7.11 -6.99
CA ILE A 16 9.93 6.39 -6.77
C ILE A 16 10.84 6.50 -8.00
N ASP A 17 10.28 6.38 -9.20
CA ASP A 17 11.02 6.52 -10.45
C ASP A 17 11.62 7.93 -10.59
N LEU A 18 10.80 8.97 -10.39
CA LEU A 18 11.18 10.38 -10.41
C LEU A 18 12.29 10.73 -9.40
N HIS A 19 12.29 10.08 -8.23
CA HIS A 19 13.27 10.33 -7.16
C HIS A 19 14.46 9.35 -7.16
N GLY A 20 14.51 8.43 -8.12
CA GLY A 20 15.60 7.51 -8.34
C GLY A 20 15.35 6.11 -7.79
N MET A 21 14.97 5.20 -8.69
CA MET A 21 14.71 3.79 -8.40
C MET A 21 15.90 3.09 -7.70
N THR A 22 17.13 3.30 -8.19
CA THR A 22 18.34 2.69 -7.61
C THR A 22 18.61 3.18 -6.19
N ARG A 23 18.41 4.47 -5.94
CA ARG A 23 18.56 5.06 -4.60
C ARG A 23 17.54 4.46 -3.64
N PHE A 24 16.29 4.33 -4.07
CA PHE A 24 15.24 3.70 -3.29
C PHE A 24 15.61 2.25 -2.93
N GLN A 25 16.03 1.45 -3.90
CA GLN A 25 16.38 0.04 -3.66
C GLN A 25 17.57 -0.10 -2.72
N ASN A 26 18.61 0.73 -2.89
CA ASN A 26 19.80 0.69 -2.03
C ASN A 26 19.49 1.07 -0.57
N VAL A 27 18.56 2.01 -0.34
CA VAL A 27 18.19 2.45 1.02
C VAL A 27 17.18 1.50 1.67
N SER A 28 16.18 1.04 0.91
CA SER A 28 15.10 0.18 1.43
C SER A 28 15.50 -1.29 1.52
N GLY A 29 16.52 -1.72 0.77
CA GLY A 29 16.94 -3.11 0.69
C GLY A 29 15.98 -4.01 -0.09
N ILE A 30 14.96 -3.45 -0.76
CA ILE A 30 13.94 -4.19 -1.51
C ILE A 30 13.72 -3.61 -2.91
N PRO A 31 13.41 -4.45 -3.92
CA PRO A 31 12.98 -3.97 -5.23
C PRO A 31 11.68 -3.17 -5.15
N VAL A 32 11.49 -2.21 -6.06
CA VAL A 32 10.27 -1.38 -6.12
C VAL A 32 9.01 -2.24 -6.26
N GLY A 33 9.04 -3.29 -7.10
CA GLY A 33 7.92 -4.23 -7.23
C GLY A 33 7.55 -4.89 -5.90
N GLY A 34 8.54 -5.40 -5.17
CA GLY A 34 8.32 -6.02 -3.86
C GLY A 34 7.78 -5.03 -2.81
N PHE A 35 8.20 -3.77 -2.87
CA PHE A 35 7.61 -2.71 -2.05
C PHE A 35 6.13 -2.45 -2.40
N LEU A 36 5.79 -2.35 -3.68
CA LEU A 36 4.42 -2.12 -4.14
C LEU A 36 3.50 -3.30 -3.77
N ASP A 37 3.99 -4.54 -3.86
CA ASP A 37 3.26 -5.73 -3.42
C ASP A 37 2.97 -5.69 -1.91
N LEU A 38 3.98 -5.35 -1.11
CA LEU A 38 3.85 -5.21 0.34
C LEU A 38 2.86 -4.10 0.71
N LEU A 39 2.95 -2.95 0.03
CA LEU A 39 2.04 -1.82 0.23
C LEU A 39 0.60 -2.20 -0.15
N GLY A 40 0.41 -2.90 -1.27
CA GLY A 40 -0.90 -3.40 -1.70
C GLY A 40 -1.51 -4.37 -0.69
N LEU A 41 -0.71 -5.31 -0.17
CA LEU A 41 -1.15 -6.25 0.86
C LEU A 41 -1.50 -5.56 2.18
N TYR A 42 -0.65 -4.63 2.64
CA TYR A 42 -0.89 -3.86 3.85
C TYR A 42 -2.18 -3.04 3.75
N LEU A 43 -2.36 -2.32 2.64
CA LEU A 43 -3.57 -1.53 2.39
C LEU A 43 -4.79 -2.43 2.27
N GLY A 44 -4.73 -3.55 1.54
CA GLY A 44 -5.82 -4.51 1.45
C GLY A 44 -6.25 -5.10 2.80
N SER A 45 -5.31 -5.22 3.75
CA SER A 45 -5.56 -5.76 5.10
C SER A 45 -6.03 -4.69 6.11
N THR A 46 -5.90 -3.41 5.77
CA THR A 46 -6.22 -2.27 6.65
C THR A 46 -7.33 -1.37 6.10
N LEU A 47 -7.67 -1.49 4.83
CA LEU A 47 -8.75 -0.77 4.17
C LEU A 47 -10.00 -1.65 4.09
N VAL A 48 -11.14 -1.11 4.49
CA VAL A 48 -12.44 -1.74 4.25
C VAL A 48 -13.36 -0.78 3.52
N GLU A 49 -13.98 -1.29 2.46
CA GLU A 49 -15.08 -0.60 1.81
C GLU A 49 -16.40 -0.88 2.54
N HIS A 50 -17.07 0.17 2.98
CA HIS A 50 -18.41 0.08 3.55
C HIS A 50 -19.29 1.18 2.95
N LYS A 51 -20.39 0.79 2.29
CA LYS A 51 -21.34 1.72 1.64
C LYS A 51 -20.65 2.69 0.67
N GLY A 52 -19.74 2.18 -0.15
CA GLY A 52 -19.01 2.97 -1.15
C GLY A 52 -18.04 4.00 -0.57
N LYS A 53 -17.67 3.88 0.71
CA LYS A 53 -16.62 4.66 1.36
C LYS A 53 -15.51 3.73 1.84
N VAL A 54 -14.27 4.12 1.57
CA VAL A 54 -13.08 3.42 2.09
C VAL A 54 -12.74 3.92 3.48
N PHE A 55 -12.61 3.00 4.43
CA PHE A 55 -12.20 3.27 5.81
C PHE A 55 -10.84 2.66 6.07
N ILE A 56 -9.97 3.40 6.76
CA ILE A 56 -8.69 2.90 7.26
C ILE A 56 -8.89 2.42 8.69
N GLN A 57 -8.57 1.17 8.96
CA GLN A 57 -8.50 0.66 10.31
C GLN A 57 -7.32 1.29 11.04
N LYS A 58 -7.58 2.21 11.97
CA LYS A 58 -6.55 2.94 12.73
C LYS A 58 -6.14 2.25 14.04
N LEU A 59 -6.99 1.36 14.57
CA LEU A 59 -6.84 0.70 15.87
C LEU A 59 -7.45 -0.71 15.80
N GLY A 60 -6.80 -1.68 16.44
CA GLY A 60 -7.19 -3.10 16.43
C GLY A 60 -6.37 -3.95 15.48
N VAL A 61 -6.70 -5.25 15.42
CA VAL A 61 -6.01 -6.22 14.55
C VAL A 61 -6.49 -6.08 13.11
N CYS A 62 -5.58 -6.20 12.14
CA CYS A 62 -5.89 -6.07 10.71
C CYS A 62 -7.09 -6.94 10.31
N ILE A 63 -7.96 -6.45 9.44
CA ILE A 63 -9.12 -7.20 8.96
C ILE A 63 -8.61 -8.34 8.07
N GLY A 64 -8.77 -9.58 8.55
CA GLY A 64 -8.20 -10.79 7.94
C GLY A 64 -6.95 -11.33 8.65
N SER A 65 -6.46 -10.68 9.70
CA SER A 65 -5.48 -11.31 10.60
C SER A 65 -6.12 -12.46 11.36
N CYS A 66 -5.53 -13.65 11.28
CA CYS A 66 -5.89 -14.79 12.14
C CYS A 66 -5.37 -14.52 13.56
N LEU A 67 -6.08 -13.67 14.30
CA LEU A 67 -6.15 -13.80 15.75
C LEU A 67 -7.53 -14.40 16.06
N ALA A 68 -7.57 -15.74 16.01
CA ALA A 68 -8.61 -16.52 16.67
C ALA A 68 -8.17 -16.79 18.12
#